data_AF-A0AAV9IKT2-F1
#
_entry.id   AF-A0AAV9IKT2-F1
#
_cell.length_a   1.000
_cell.length_b   1.000
_cell.length_c   1.000
_cell.angle_alpha   90.00
_cell.angle_beta   90.00
_cell.angle_gamma   90.00
#
_symmetry.space_group_name_H-M   'P 1'
#
loop_
_entity.id
_entity.type
_entity.pdbx_description
1 polymer ?
#
loop_
_entity_poly.entity_id
_entity_poly.type
_entity_poly.pdbx_seq_one_letter_code
_entity_poly.pdbx_strand_id
1 'polypeptide(L)'
;MMIHRPADHCGLLKLWFVSPQFYYRIFPTCKGLRSRNKRSLLQFFCRRSFAKCVVSPPSVPLPRNQVHIWLSSVSKHKAESLFNILSLEEKRKCEQFLSSENRDTFIVGRGVIRTALSKYLKNCEPEDITLETLEGGKPVFIGDDASIPKISFSLSHTKELCALAVSCDGEIGIDVENKNRQVKRYLDLAKKYFAESELSWLLRQPSHKQRESFLCIWTLKESFVKATGEGIAKGSLKSFQLDTEALDKRLQSLYKLVVGNYSRPNLQYLLLDTIDTVFIAVSTTCPQVEKVVCLDMEGNCDDIAIDASEEVCQVCRDEANRAKYTCPCCGVRTCSVPCVRTHKEQTGCTGKRDKTKFVSMAQYTEETFYNDYTFLEEVHRASSAATAQLQRSKDEQKNWFYIRKKNKLLERKAKQSNISICFLPRVFTKARCNQSVYSVKQQCIFWSLRLVFPYVTLVWQLPRVSENETLKQLLENILQPLAPLSGNEQQVRLQRVYSKYDVEELQVYFVLEKRTSSDDKSLLKCDVNCCLQQILQGKVVVEFPTMVVLLPFEDMESIGNNNNNTTTHD
;
A
#
# COMPACT_ATOMS: atom_id res chain seq x y z
N MET A 1 -84.30 4.71 6.98
CA MET A 1 -84.88 5.96 7.48
C MET A 1 -83.72 6.85 7.89
N MET A 2 -83.59 8.00 7.22
CA MET A 2 -82.79 9.20 7.52
C MET A 2 -81.31 9.05 7.90
N ILE A 3 -80.31 9.38 7.06
CA ILE A 3 -79.92 10.67 6.46
C ILE A 3 -78.84 11.43 7.28
N HIS A 4 -77.67 11.56 6.64
CA HIS A 4 -76.72 12.70 6.52
C HIS A 4 -75.27 12.62 7.05
N ARG A 5 -74.39 12.90 6.06
CA ARG A 5 -72.94 13.13 5.86
C ARG A 5 -72.32 14.30 6.67
N PRO A 6 -71.04 14.75 6.45
CA PRO A 6 -69.74 14.09 6.12
C PRO A 6 -68.51 14.69 6.89
N ALA A 7 -67.29 14.21 6.56
CA ALA A 7 -66.01 14.94 6.35
C ALA A 7 -64.78 14.58 7.22
N ASP A 8 -63.77 14.05 6.52
CA ASP A 8 -62.33 14.39 6.52
C ASP A 8 -61.29 13.94 7.58
N HIS A 9 -60.24 13.34 6.97
CA HIS A 9 -58.80 13.35 7.27
C HIS A 9 -58.10 12.33 8.22
N CYS A 10 -57.21 11.57 7.56
CA CYS A 10 -55.84 11.17 7.92
C CYS A 10 -55.56 10.05 8.95
N GLY A 11 -54.80 9.05 8.48
CA GLY A 11 -53.46 8.81 9.06
C GLY A 11 -53.16 7.50 9.79
N LEU A 12 -53.09 6.40 9.03
CA LEU A 12 -52.13 5.28 9.11
C LEU A 12 -51.57 4.78 10.47
N LEU A 13 -52.22 3.70 10.90
CA LEU A 13 -51.84 2.44 11.56
C LEU A 13 -50.38 2.06 11.93
N LYS A 14 -50.38 1.35 13.07
CA LYS A 14 -49.34 0.73 13.89
C LYS A 14 -48.67 -0.52 13.28
N LEU A 15 -47.36 -0.63 13.58
CA LEU A 15 -46.58 -1.81 13.99
C LEU A 15 -47.26 -3.19 14.01
N TRP A 16 -46.63 -4.17 13.34
CA TRP A 16 -46.58 -5.58 13.76
C TRP A 16 -45.20 -6.19 13.46
N PHE A 17 -44.66 -6.90 14.46
CA PHE A 17 -43.45 -7.75 14.45
C PHE A 17 -43.73 -9.10 13.76
N VAL A 18 -42.75 -9.66 13.04
CA VAL A 18 -42.58 -11.14 12.88
C VAL A 18 -41.08 -11.50 12.78
N SER A 19 -40.73 -12.63 13.41
CA SER A 19 -39.40 -13.11 13.84
C SER A 19 -38.48 -13.72 12.74
N PRO A 20 -37.17 -13.94 13.03
CA PRO A 20 -36.20 -14.54 12.12
C PRO A 20 -36.00 -16.06 12.38
N GLN A 21 -36.53 -16.92 11.50
CA GLN A 21 -36.04 -18.30 11.32
C GLN A 21 -36.33 -18.77 9.89
N PHE A 22 -35.28 -19.03 9.08
CA PHE A 22 -35.19 -20.19 8.16
C PHE A 22 -33.82 -20.22 7.42
N TYR A 23 -32.88 -20.89 8.08
CA TYR A 23 -31.79 -21.78 7.64
C TYR A 23 -31.21 -21.80 6.20
N TYR A 24 -29.87 -21.93 6.21
CA TYR A 24 -29.03 -22.66 5.25
C TYR A 24 -29.61 -24.02 4.81
N ARG A 25 -29.63 -24.26 3.49
CA ARG A 25 -29.33 -25.54 2.79
C ARG A 25 -29.70 -25.33 1.33
N ILE A 26 -28.73 -25.30 0.40
CA ILE A 26 -28.61 -26.26 -0.73
C ILE A 26 -27.18 -26.13 -1.32
N PHE A 27 -26.31 -27.11 -1.05
CA PHE A 27 -25.38 -27.59 -2.06
C PHE A 27 -25.90 -28.97 -2.48
N PRO A 28 -25.99 -29.24 -3.80
CA PRO A 28 -25.58 -30.55 -4.28
C PRO A 28 -24.57 -30.35 -5.41
N THR A 29 -23.55 -31.20 -5.38
CA THR A 29 -22.65 -31.47 -6.50
C THR A 29 -23.42 -31.63 -7.82
N CYS A 30 -23.01 -30.92 -8.89
CA CYS A 30 -22.82 -31.54 -10.21
C CYS A 30 -22.19 -30.58 -11.23
N LYS A 31 -21.40 -31.20 -12.10
CA LYS A 31 -20.62 -30.65 -13.20
C LYS A 31 -21.49 -29.90 -14.22
N GLY A 32 -20.92 -28.82 -14.76
CA GLY A 32 -21.19 -28.33 -16.11
C GLY A 32 -22.55 -27.67 -16.33
N LEU A 33 -22.60 -26.34 -16.29
CA LEU A 33 -23.44 -25.55 -17.19
C LEU A 33 -22.86 -24.13 -17.36
N ARG A 34 -22.78 -23.76 -18.63
CA ARG A 34 -22.27 -22.51 -19.17
C ARG A 34 -23.14 -21.33 -18.77
N SER A 35 -22.48 -20.17 -18.64
CA SER A 35 -22.94 -18.80 -18.90
C SER A 35 -24.44 -18.48 -18.74
N ARG A 36 -24.76 -17.58 -17.80
CA ARG A 36 -25.46 -16.29 -18.00
C ARG A 36 -25.85 -15.72 -16.63
N ASN A 37 -25.90 -14.39 -16.55
CA ASN A 37 -26.18 -13.55 -15.36
C ASN A 37 -25.02 -13.26 -14.39
N LYS A 38 -23.98 -12.59 -14.91
CA LYS A 38 -23.23 -11.59 -14.14
C LYS A 38 -24.14 -10.36 -13.94
N ARG A 39 -24.79 -10.22 -12.78
CA ARG A 39 -25.45 -8.95 -12.39
C ARG A 39 -24.37 -7.97 -11.92
N SER A 40 -24.39 -6.74 -12.43
CA SER A 40 -23.32 -5.74 -12.27
C SER A 40 -23.27 -5.12 -10.87
N LEU A 41 -22.06 -4.80 -10.41
CA LEU A 41 -21.75 -4.16 -9.13
C LEU A 41 -22.57 -2.89 -8.84
N LEU A 42 -22.92 -2.11 -9.87
CA LEU A 42 -23.75 -0.90 -9.72
C LEU A 42 -25.20 -1.18 -9.31
N GLN A 43 -25.78 -2.32 -9.72
CA GLN A 43 -27.18 -2.62 -9.39
C GLN A 43 -27.36 -2.93 -7.90
N PHE A 44 -26.28 -3.30 -7.21
CA PHE A 44 -26.27 -3.48 -5.75
C PHE A 44 -26.15 -2.16 -5.00
N PHE A 45 -25.37 -1.19 -5.52
CA PHE A 45 -25.30 0.17 -4.98
C PHE A 45 -26.66 0.88 -5.02
N CYS A 46 -27.45 0.69 -6.08
CA CYS A 46 -28.61 1.54 -6.34
C CYS A 46 -29.93 1.11 -5.67
N ARG A 47 -30.11 -0.16 -5.23
CA ARG A 47 -31.47 -0.66 -4.88
C ARG A 47 -31.75 -1.08 -3.44
N ARG A 48 -30.77 -1.29 -2.55
CA ARG A 48 -31.05 -1.90 -1.23
C ARG A 48 -30.82 -1.05 0.03
N SER A 49 -30.21 0.13 -0.07
CA SER A 49 -30.02 1.00 1.11
C SER A 49 -30.10 2.52 0.86
N PHE A 50 -30.59 2.96 -0.30
CA PHE A 50 -30.57 4.37 -0.71
C PHE A 50 -31.92 4.84 -1.27
N ALA A 51 -33.02 4.41 -0.64
CA ALA A 51 -34.34 4.86 -1.04
C ALA A 51 -34.70 6.16 -0.31
N LYS A 52 -34.72 7.26 -1.09
CA LYS A 52 -35.12 8.65 -0.76
C LYS A 52 -33.98 9.58 -0.29
N CYS A 53 -33.17 10.05 -1.23
CA CYS A 53 -32.51 11.35 -1.10
C CYS A 53 -32.81 12.18 -2.35
N VAL A 54 -33.15 13.45 -2.14
CA VAL A 54 -33.45 14.42 -3.20
C VAL A 54 -32.12 14.80 -3.86
N VAL A 55 -31.97 14.45 -5.13
CA VAL A 55 -30.75 14.63 -5.92
C VAL A 55 -30.58 16.10 -6.27
N SER A 56 -29.46 16.71 -5.88
CA SER A 56 -29.07 18.06 -6.33
C SER A 56 -27.84 17.93 -7.24
N PRO A 57 -27.81 18.55 -8.42
CA PRO A 57 -26.61 18.56 -9.26
C PRO A 57 -25.44 19.23 -8.53
N PRO A 58 -24.18 18.87 -8.83
CA PRO A 58 -23.02 19.51 -8.24
C PRO A 58 -23.06 21.03 -8.43
N SER A 59 -22.84 21.78 -7.35
CA SER A 59 -22.83 23.24 -7.39
C SER A 59 -21.60 23.78 -8.13
N VAL A 60 -21.81 24.81 -8.94
CA VAL A 60 -20.76 25.53 -9.67
C VAL A 60 -20.56 26.91 -9.05
N PRO A 61 -19.33 27.28 -8.60
CA PRO A 61 -18.11 26.46 -8.57
C PRO A 61 -18.12 25.40 -7.45
N LEU A 62 -17.17 24.45 -7.51
CA LEU A 62 -16.97 23.43 -6.48
C LEU A 62 -16.83 24.07 -5.09
N PRO A 63 -17.65 23.71 -4.07
CA PRO A 63 -17.59 24.35 -2.76
C PRO A 63 -16.28 24.03 -2.02
N ARG A 64 -15.82 25.00 -1.22
CA ARG A 64 -14.70 24.80 -0.30
C ARG A 64 -15.03 23.79 0.79
N ASN A 65 -14.00 23.19 1.36
CA ASN A 65 -14.01 22.18 2.40
C ASN A 65 -14.77 20.91 1.99
N GLN A 66 -14.92 20.65 0.69
CA GLN A 66 -15.61 19.46 0.18
C GLN A 66 -14.71 18.58 -0.67
N VAL A 67 -14.95 17.28 -0.56
CA VAL A 67 -14.36 16.25 -1.41
C VAL A 67 -15.47 15.54 -2.15
N HIS A 68 -15.44 15.62 -3.48
CA HIS A 68 -16.39 14.92 -4.34
C HIS A 68 -15.72 13.66 -4.91
N ILE A 69 -16.39 12.52 -4.81
CA ILE A 69 -15.91 11.22 -5.30
C ILE A 69 -16.84 10.73 -6.40
N TRP A 70 -16.37 10.80 -7.64
CA TRP A 70 -17.09 10.30 -8.81
C TRP A 70 -16.79 8.83 -9.03
N LEU A 71 -17.85 8.03 -9.21
CA LEU A 71 -17.77 6.59 -9.40
C LEU A 71 -18.36 6.19 -10.75
N SER A 72 -17.66 5.32 -11.47
CA SER A 72 -18.12 4.77 -12.74
C SER A 72 -17.71 3.31 -12.89
N SER A 73 -18.58 2.49 -13.49
CA SER A 73 -18.18 1.12 -13.86
C SER A 73 -17.20 1.12 -15.02
N VAL A 74 -16.21 0.25 -14.93
CA VAL A 74 -15.32 -0.04 -16.07
C VAL A 74 -15.96 -1.15 -16.88
N SER A 75 -16.42 -0.82 -18.08
CA SER A 75 -16.98 -1.78 -19.03
C SER A 75 -16.78 -1.27 -20.46
N LYS A 76 -16.73 -2.21 -21.42
CA LYS A 76 -16.61 -1.89 -22.85
C LYS A 76 -17.68 -0.91 -23.33
N HIS A 77 -18.94 -1.15 -22.98
CA HIS A 77 -20.05 -0.25 -23.34
C HIS A 77 -19.84 1.17 -22.77
N LYS A 78 -19.38 1.28 -21.51
CA LYS A 78 -19.10 2.59 -20.91
C LYS A 78 -17.91 3.27 -21.60
N ALA A 79 -16.86 2.53 -21.94
CA ALA A 79 -15.73 3.04 -22.70
C ALA A 79 -16.18 3.56 -24.08
N GLU A 80 -16.98 2.80 -24.83
CA GLU A 80 -17.52 3.22 -26.12
C GLU A 80 -18.34 4.51 -26.01
N SER A 81 -19.19 4.64 -24.97
CA SER A 81 -19.99 5.86 -24.76
C SER A 81 -19.14 7.10 -24.42
N LEU A 82 -17.95 6.92 -23.86
CA LEU A 82 -17.05 8.02 -23.46
C LEU A 82 -15.95 8.27 -24.49
N PHE A 83 -15.77 7.41 -25.49
CA PHE A 83 -14.64 7.54 -26.42
C PHE A 83 -14.67 8.85 -27.21
N ASN A 84 -15.86 9.34 -27.57
CA ASN A 84 -15.99 10.54 -28.39
C ASN A 84 -15.52 11.80 -27.66
N ILE A 85 -15.64 11.84 -26.33
CA ILE A 85 -15.29 13.01 -25.53
C ILE A 85 -13.78 13.15 -25.26
N LEU A 86 -12.97 12.13 -25.61
CA LEU A 86 -11.51 12.16 -25.44
C LEU A 86 -10.82 13.08 -26.44
N SER A 87 -9.66 13.61 -26.05
CA SER A 87 -8.79 14.37 -26.95
C SER A 87 -8.19 13.48 -28.05
N LEU A 88 -7.69 14.10 -29.12
CA LEU A 88 -7.05 13.38 -30.22
C LEU A 88 -5.80 12.60 -29.75
N GLU A 89 -5.02 13.17 -28.82
CA GLU A 89 -3.85 12.50 -28.25
C GLU A 89 -4.26 11.28 -27.40
N GLU A 90 -5.30 11.42 -26.59
CA GLU A 90 -5.84 10.32 -25.79
C GLU A 90 -6.37 9.18 -26.69
N LYS A 91 -7.07 9.53 -27.78
CA LYS A 91 -7.53 8.58 -28.80
C LYS A 91 -6.36 7.82 -29.44
N ARG A 92 -5.29 8.52 -29.85
CA ARG A 92 -4.06 7.88 -30.38
C ARG A 92 -3.40 6.97 -29.35
N LYS A 93 -3.36 7.37 -28.08
CA LYS A 93 -2.82 6.53 -27.00
C LYS A 93 -3.66 5.25 -26.79
N CYS A 94 -4.97 5.30 -27.03
CA CYS A 94 -5.83 4.12 -26.97
C CYS A 94 -5.42 3.04 -27.99
N GLU A 95 -4.91 3.43 -29.16
CA GLU A 95 -4.46 2.51 -30.22
C GLU A 95 -3.19 1.75 -29.86
N GLN A 96 -2.39 2.26 -28.91
CA GLN A 96 -1.14 1.65 -28.48
C GLN A 96 -1.33 0.54 -27.44
N PHE A 97 -2.53 0.41 -26.85
CA PHE A 97 -2.79 -0.64 -25.87
C PHE A 97 -3.01 -2.00 -26.55
N LEU A 98 -2.17 -2.98 -26.18
CA LEU A 98 -2.33 -4.37 -26.62
C LEU A 98 -3.55 -5.06 -25.99
N SER A 99 -3.93 -4.65 -24.76
CA SER A 99 -5.08 -5.20 -24.04
C SER A 99 -6.29 -4.29 -24.17
N SER A 100 -7.40 -4.84 -24.68
CA SER A 100 -8.68 -4.14 -24.72
C SER A 100 -9.17 -3.75 -23.34
N GLU A 101 -8.87 -4.53 -22.30
CA GLU A 101 -9.27 -4.25 -20.92
C GLU A 101 -8.54 -3.01 -20.37
N ASN A 102 -7.23 -2.90 -20.64
CA ASN A 102 -6.44 -1.74 -20.24
C ASN A 102 -6.86 -0.50 -21.04
N ARG A 103 -7.16 -0.67 -22.33
CA ARG A 103 -7.68 0.40 -23.20
C ARG A 103 -9.02 0.93 -22.68
N ASP A 104 -9.97 0.05 -22.40
CA ASP A 104 -11.30 0.42 -21.92
C ASP A 104 -11.21 1.12 -20.55
N THR A 105 -10.32 0.63 -19.67
CA THR A 105 -10.04 1.27 -18.37
C THR A 105 -9.47 2.68 -18.55
N PHE A 106 -8.54 2.86 -19.49
CA PHE A 106 -7.97 4.17 -19.81
C PHE A 106 -9.03 5.13 -20.37
N ILE A 107 -9.88 4.68 -21.29
CA ILE A 107 -10.97 5.48 -21.86
C ILE A 107 -11.95 5.91 -20.77
N VAL A 108 -12.41 4.98 -19.92
CA VAL A 108 -13.31 5.30 -18.80
C VAL A 108 -12.63 6.28 -17.84
N GLY A 109 -11.35 6.09 -17.51
CA GLY A 109 -10.60 7.00 -16.66
C GLY A 109 -10.57 8.44 -17.19
N ARG A 110 -10.24 8.63 -18.48
CA ARG A 110 -10.24 9.95 -19.12
C ARG A 110 -11.63 10.55 -19.27
N GLY A 111 -12.60 9.75 -19.67
CA GLY A 111 -13.99 10.19 -19.78
C GLY A 111 -14.54 10.66 -18.42
N VAL A 112 -14.27 9.94 -17.34
CA VAL A 112 -14.69 10.33 -15.98
C VAL A 112 -14.07 11.67 -15.57
N ILE A 113 -12.78 11.89 -15.81
CA ILE A 113 -12.11 13.18 -15.53
C ILE A 113 -12.81 14.31 -16.28
N ARG A 114 -12.97 14.16 -17.60
CA ARG A 114 -13.57 15.19 -18.46
C ARG A 114 -15.01 15.49 -18.07
N THR A 115 -15.84 14.45 -17.90
CA THR A 115 -17.23 14.64 -17.47
C THR A 115 -17.34 15.28 -16.08
N ALA A 116 -16.49 14.89 -15.11
CA ALA A 116 -16.56 15.45 -13.76
C ALA A 116 -16.12 16.92 -13.74
N LEU A 117 -15.01 17.25 -14.40
CA LEU A 117 -14.48 18.62 -14.44
C LEU A 117 -15.42 19.58 -15.19
N SER A 118 -16.07 19.12 -16.27
CA SER A 118 -17.04 19.96 -17.01
C SER A 118 -18.22 20.41 -16.14
N LYS A 119 -18.57 19.61 -15.11
CA LYS A 119 -19.61 19.95 -14.14
C LYS A 119 -19.20 21.01 -13.12
N TYR A 120 -17.91 21.31 -12.97
CA TYR A 120 -17.41 22.36 -12.07
C TYR A 120 -16.99 23.63 -12.80
N LEU A 121 -16.84 23.56 -14.12
CA LEU A 121 -16.43 24.67 -14.98
C LEU A 121 -17.68 25.25 -15.66
N LYS A 122 -17.82 26.58 -15.66
CA LYS A 122 -18.95 27.24 -16.34
C LYS A 122 -18.78 27.13 -17.85
N ASN A 123 -19.84 26.73 -18.56
CA ASN A 123 -19.91 26.70 -20.02
C ASN A 123 -18.76 25.94 -20.70
N CYS A 124 -18.31 24.84 -20.10
CA CYS A 124 -17.23 24.00 -20.64
C CYS A 124 -17.79 22.61 -20.89
N GLU A 125 -17.68 22.13 -22.14
CA GLU A 125 -18.06 20.75 -22.47
C GLU A 125 -16.92 19.78 -22.14
N PRO A 126 -17.20 18.48 -21.90
CA PRO A 126 -16.16 17.50 -21.60
C PRO A 126 -15.03 17.44 -22.64
N GLU A 127 -15.34 17.63 -23.92
CA GLU A 127 -14.41 17.66 -25.04
C GLU A 127 -13.38 18.78 -24.91
N ASP A 128 -13.76 19.92 -24.34
CA ASP A 128 -12.96 21.15 -24.32
C ASP A 128 -11.94 21.19 -23.18
N ILE A 129 -11.94 20.19 -22.30
CA ILE A 129 -11.05 20.16 -21.14
C ILE A 129 -9.62 19.82 -21.54
N THR A 130 -8.72 20.77 -21.33
CA THR A 130 -7.29 20.57 -21.52
C THR A 130 -6.68 19.90 -20.28
N LEU A 131 -6.05 18.75 -20.49
CA LEU A 131 -5.33 18.01 -19.44
C LEU A 131 -3.86 17.95 -19.82
N GLU A 132 -2.99 18.30 -18.88
CA GLU A 132 -1.56 18.06 -19.00
C GLU A 132 -1.13 16.89 -18.12
N THR A 133 0.03 16.29 -18.44
CA THR A 133 0.60 15.20 -17.64
C THR A 133 1.93 15.65 -17.06
N LEU A 134 2.01 15.74 -15.73
CA LEU A 134 3.23 16.12 -15.02
C LEU A 134 4.32 15.04 -15.14
N GLU A 135 5.57 15.42 -14.81
CA GLU A 135 6.69 14.50 -14.66
C GLU A 135 6.34 13.42 -13.61
N GLY A 136 6.23 12.17 -14.06
CA GLY A 136 5.72 11.05 -13.25
C GLY A 136 4.32 10.54 -13.64
N GLY A 137 3.66 11.15 -14.62
CA GLY A 137 2.46 10.60 -15.25
C GLY A 137 1.12 11.03 -14.63
N LYS A 138 1.12 11.96 -13.66
CA LYS A 138 -0.11 12.47 -13.01
C LYS A 138 -0.81 13.47 -13.94
N PRO A 139 -2.09 13.24 -14.32
CA PRO A 139 -2.86 14.23 -15.07
C PRO A 139 -3.22 15.42 -14.17
N VAL A 140 -3.15 16.63 -14.72
CA VAL A 140 -3.55 17.88 -14.09
C VAL A 140 -4.40 18.69 -15.05
N PHE A 141 -5.28 19.52 -14.50
CA PHE A 141 -6.07 20.48 -15.26
C PHE A 141 -5.34 21.82 -15.27
N ILE A 142 -5.15 22.39 -16.45
CA ILE A 142 -4.61 23.74 -16.60
C ILE A 142 -5.75 24.62 -17.09
N GLY A 143 -6.13 25.58 -16.25
CA GLY A 143 -7.02 26.66 -16.65
C GLY A 143 -6.20 27.79 -17.26
N ASP A 144 -6.63 28.28 -18.42
CA ASP A 144 -5.94 29.37 -19.13
C ASP A 144 -6.19 30.76 -18.49
N ASP A 145 -7.08 30.84 -17.50
CA ASP A 145 -7.48 32.09 -16.85
C ASP A 145 -7.35 31.96 -15.31
N ALA A 146 -6.75 32.97 -14.68
CA ALA A 146 -6.66 33.12 -13.23
C ALA A 146 -8.02 33.21 -12.53
N SER A 147 -9.11 33.47 -13.27
CA SER A 147 -10.48 33.44 -12.77
C SER A 147 -11.04 32.01 -12.56
N ILE A 148 -10.37 30.99 -13.13
CA ILE A 148 -10.78 29.60 -13.02
C ILE A 148 -10.32 29.05 -11.65
N PRO A 149 -11.23 28.46 -10.85
CA PRO A 149 -10.86 27.94 -9.54
C PRO A 149 -9.80 26.85 -9.66
N LYS A 150 -8.81 26.86 -8.75
CA LYS A 150 -7.84 25.76 -8.64
C LYS A 150 -8.60 24.48 -8.30
N ILE A 151 -8.57 23.50 -9.20
CA ILE A 151 -9.18 22.18 -9.00
C ILE A 151 -8.06 21.14 -8.94
N SER A 152 -8.01 20.42 -7.83
CA SER A 152 -7.14 19.27 -7.64
C SER A 152 -7.96 18.00 -7.81
N PHE A 153 -7.43 17.03 -8.53
CA PHE A 153 -8.08 15.72 -8.67
C PHE A 153 -7.08 14.57 -8.68
N SER A 154 -7.59 13.38 -8.40
CA SER A 154 -6.84 12.13 -8.47
C SER A 154 -7.74 11.00 -8.95
N LEU A 155 -7.19 10.11 -9.77
CA LEU A 155 -7.89 8.98 -10.36
C LEU A 155 -7.31 7.66 -9.84
N SER A 156 -8.18 6.70 -9.55
CA SER A 156 -7.79 5.30 -9.37
C SER A 156 -8.86 4.37 -9.92
N HIS A 157 -8.45 3.16 -10.30
CA HIS A 157 -9.36 2.19 -10.89
C HIS A 157 -8.98 0.76 -10.52
N THR A 158 -10.00 -0.07 -10.37
CA THR A 158 -9.90 -1.53 -10.43
C THR A 158 -10.39 -2.00 -11.81
N LYS A 159 -10.44 -3.32 -12.03
CA LYS A 159 -11.01 -3.88 -13.28
C LYS A 159 -12.48 -3.52 -13.51
N GLU A 160 -13.23 -3.20 -12.46
CA GLU A 160 -14.69 -3.07 -12.51
C GLU A 160 -15.18 -1.67 -12.12
N LEU A 161 -14.33 -0.86 -11.47
CA LEU A 161 -14.68 0.43 -10.88
C LEU A 161 -13.59 1.46 -11.15
N CYS A 162 -13.99 2.63 -11.61
CA CYS A 162 -13.19 3.83 -11.73
C CYS A 162 -13.68 4.83 -10.67
N ALA A 163 -12.74 5.41 -9.93
CA ALA A 163 -13.01 6.39 -8.88
C ALA A 163 -12.13 7.64 -9.08
N LEU A 164 -12.75 8.81 -9.05
CA LEU A 164 -12.08 10.11 -9.17
C LEU A 164 -12.44 10.96 -7.95
N ALA A 165 -11.43 11.40 -7.19
CA ALA A 165 -11.61 12.42 -6.17
C ALA A 165 -11.34 13.81 -6.75
N VAL A 166 -12.17 14.79 -6.40
CA VAL A 166 -12.07 16.19 -6.83
C VAL A 166 -12.25 17.10 -5.61
N SER A 167 -11.39 18.11 -5.47
CA SER A 167 -11.49 19.15 -4.45
C SER A 167 -10.91 20.47 -4.97
N CYS A 168 -11.33 21.60 -4.39
CA CYS A 168 -10.72 22.90 -4.62
C CYS A 168 -9.78 23.34 -3.48
N ASP A 169 -9.60 22.50 -2.45
CA ASP A 169 -8.76 22.79 -1.28
C ASP A 169 -7.59 21.81 -1.17
N GLY A 170 -6.40 22.31 -1.53
CA GLY A 170 -5.15 21.57 -1.38
C GLY A 170 -4.96 20.44 -2.38
N GLU A 171 -3.96 19.60 -2.12
CA GLU A 171 -3.64 18.43 -2.95
C GLU A 171 -4.52 17.24 -2.54
N ILE A 172 -4.83 16.38 -3.51
CA ILE A 172 -5.70 15.21 -3.30
C ILE A 172 -5.14 13.97 -4.00
N GLY A 173 -5.37 12.81 -3.38
CA GLY A 173 -5.02 11.49 -3.88
C GLY A 173 -6.13 10.50 -3.59
N ILE A 174 -6.51 9.66 -4.56
CA ILE A 174 -7.48 8.57 -4.35
C ILE A 174 -6.84 7.23 -4.71
N ASP A 175 -7.20 6.20 -3.96
CA ASP A 175 -6.95 4.82 -4.36
C ASP A 175 -8.15 3.91 -4.13
N VAL A 176 -8.23 2.82 -4.90
CA VAL A 176 -9.31 1.85 -4.82
C VAL A 176 -8.78 0.43 -4.95
N GLU A 177 -9.16 -0.44 -4.00
CA GLU A 177 -8.76 -1.86 -4.01
C GLU A 177 -9.96 -2.78 -3.78
N ASN A 178 -9.98 -3.89 -4.52
CA ASN A 178 -11.00 -4.92 -4.34
C ASN A 178 -10.67 -5.80 -3.12
N LYS A 179 -11.59 -5.93 -2.17
CA LYS A 179 -11.41 -6.72 -0.92
C LYS A 179 -11.13 -8.21 -1.17
N ASN A 180 -11.60 -8.73 -2.30
CA ASN A 180 -11.40 -10.10 -2.74
C ASN A 180 -10.10 -10.32 -3.51
N ARG A 181 -9.30 -9.25 -3.72
CA ARG A 181 -7.99 -9.36 -4.39
C ARG A 181 -7.11 -10.35 -3.64
N GLN A 182 -6.65 -11.36 -4.38
CA GLN A 182 -5.78 -12.38 -3.83
C GLN A 182 -4.34 -11.86 -3.76
N VAL A 183 -3.80 -11.81 -2.55
CA VAL A 183 -2.40 -11.41 -2.30
C VAL A 183 -1.76 -12.55 -1.52
N LYS A 184 -0.87 -13.34 -2.15
CA LYS A 184 -0.31 -14.56 -1.52
C LYS A 184 0.71 -14.27 -0.40
N ARG A 185 1.36 -13.09 -0.42
CA ARG A 185 2.44 -12.71 0.51
C ARG A 185 2.20 -11.34 1.17
N TYR A 186 0.95 -11.06 1.52
CA TYR A 186 0.55 -9.75 2.06
C TYR A 186 1.30 -9.39 3.35
N LEU A 187 1.63 -10.36 4.21
CA LEU A 187 2.42 -10.12 5.43
C LEU A 187 3.87 -9.72 5.12
N ASP A 188 4.49 -10.29 4.09
CA ASP A 188 5.85 -9.92 3.70
C ASP A 188 5.89 -8.51 3.10
N LEU A 189 4.85 -8.15 2.33
CA LEU A 189 4.66 -6.81 1.81
C LEU A 189 4.40 -5.82 2.95
N ALA A 190 3.55 -6.16 3.92
CA ALA A 190 3.31 -5.35 5.10
C ALA A 190 4.61 -5.09 5.87
N LYS A 191 5.40 -6.13 6.15
CA LYS A 191 6.71 -5.98 6.82
C LYS A 191 7.67 -5.07 6.06
N LYS A 192 7.61 -5.10 4.73
CA LYS A 192 8.47 -4.28 3.87
C LYS A 192 8.02 -2.82 3.79
N TYR A 193 6.72 -2.57 3.73
CA TYR A 193 6.19 -1.25 3.37
C TYR A 193 5.41 -0.53 4.48
N PHE A 194 4.93 -1.23 5.50
CA PHE A 194 4.15 -0.61 6.58
C PHE A 194 5.05 -0.17 7.74
N ALA A 195 4.63 0.90 8.41
CA ALA A 195 5.21 1.34 9.67
C ALA A 195 4.94 0.29 10.76
N GLU A 196 5.73 0.31 11.83
CA GLU A 196 5.65 -0.70 12.89
C GLU A 196 4.29 -0.72 13.60
N SER A 197 3.67 0.45 13.79
CA SER A 197 2.33 0.63 14.35
C SER A 197 1.25 -0.04 13.49
N GLU A 198 1.32 0.14 12.17
CA GLU A 198 0.40 -0.44 11.18
C GLU A 198 0.60 -1.94 11.03
N LEU A 199 1.85 -2.42 11.02
CA LEU A 199 2.16 -3.84 10.99
C LEU A 199 1.64 -4.53 12.26
N SER A 200 1.87 -3.91 13.42
CA SER A 200 1.35 -4.38 14.69
C SER A 200 -0.18 -4.42 14.68
N TRP A 201 -0.83 -3.37 14.16
CA TRP A 201 -2.28 -3.33 14.00
C TRP A 201 -2.80 -4.44 13.09
N LEU A 202 -2.16 -4.65 11.93
CA LEU A 202 -2.50 -5.71 10.99
C LEU A 202 -2.40 -7.10 11.63
N LEU A 203 -1.32 -7.36 12.39
CA LEU A 203 -1.08 -8.65 13.03
C LEU A 203 -2.06 -8.96 14.17
N ARG A 204 -2.65 -7.93 14.80
CA ARG A 204 -3.73 -8.11 15.79
C ARG A 204 -5.05 -8.55 15.17
N GLN A 205 -5.26 -8.33 13.87
CA GLN A 205 -6.51 -8.70 13.19
C GLN A 205 -6.66 -10.23 13.11
N PRO A 206 -7.90 -10.76 13.15
CA PRO A 206 -8.16 -12.18 12.89
C PRO A 206 -7.55 -12.63 11.56
N SER A 207 -6.96 -13.82 11.50
CA SER A 207 -6.23 -14.32 10.32
C SER A 207 -7.02 -14.21 9.01
N HIS A 208 -8.34 -14.47 9.06
CA HIS A 208 -9.24 -14.36 7.90
C HIS A 208 -9.48 -12.90 7.45
N LYS A 209 -9.32 -11.91 8.33
CA LYS A 209 -9.41 -10.47 8.04
C LYS A 209 -8.06 -9.81 7.75
N GLN A 210 -6.94 -10.46 8.02
CA GLN A 210 -5.61 -9.84 7.83
C GLN A 210 -5.36 -9.45 6.37
N ARG A 211 -5.73 -10.30 5.39
CA ARG A 211 -5.57 -9.94 3.97
C ARG A 211 -6.38 -8.68 3.61
N GLU A 212 -7.62 -8.62 4.04
CA GLU A 212 -8.49 -7.46 3.82
C GLU A 212 -7.94 -6.21 4.54
N SER A 213 -7.46 -6.36 5.77
CA SER A 213 -6.86 -5.28 6.55
C SER A 213 -5.55 -4.77 5.93
N PHE A 214 -4.78 -5.66 5.32
CA PHE A 214 -3.62 -5.29 4.50
C PHE A 214 -4.04 -4.44 3.31
N LEU A 215 -5.08 -4.86 2.57
CA LEU A 215 -5.59 -4.08 1.43
C LEU A 215 -6.08 -2.71 1.88
N CYS A 216 -6.76 -2.61 3.02
CA CYS A 216 -7.18 -1.34 3.61
C CYS A 216 -6.00 -0.37 3.85
N ILE A 217 -4.95 -0.82 4.55
CA ILE A 217 -3.74 0.00 4.77
C ILE A 217 -3.07 0.33 3.44
N TRP A 218 -3.01 -0.64 2.52
CA TRP A 218 -2.40 -0.46 1.20
C TRP A 218 -3.10 0.66 0.41
N THR A 219 -4.42 0.63 0.33
CA THR A 219 -5.23 1.66 -0.35
C THR A 219 -5.02 3.05 0.28
N LEU A 220 -4.97 3.13 1.61
CA LEU A 220 -4.68 4.38 2.31
C LEU A 220 -3.30 4.93 1.91
N LYS A 221 -2.26 4.10 2.00
CA LYS A 221 -0.90 4.52 1.65
C LYS A 221 -0.72 4.89 0.18
N GLU A 222 -1.36 4.19 -0.75
CA GLU A 222 -1.36 4.55 -2.16
C GLU A 222 -2.06 5.89 -2.41
N SER A 223 -3.19 6.14 -1.72
CA SER A 223 -3.88 7.43 -1.82
C SER A 223 -3.00 8.58 -1.29
N PHE A 224 -2.21 8.36 -0.23
CA PHE A 224 -1.22 9.31 0.28
C PHE A 224 -0.14 9.63 -0.75
N VAL A 225 0.44 8.59 -1.36
CA VAL A 225 1.50 8.76 -2.37
C VAL A 225 1.00 9.53 -3.58
N LYS A 226 -0.25 9.32 -3.99
CA LYS A 226 -0.89 10.07 -5.08
C LYS A 226 -1.21 11.52 -4.73
N ALA A 227 -1.51 11.81 -3.47
CA ALA A 227 -1.73 13.16 -2.99
C ALA A 227 -0.40 13.96 -2.98
N THR A 228 0.67 13.36 -2.48
CA THR A 228 1.98 14.00 -2.30
C THR A 228 2.87 14.00 -3.55
N GLY A 229 2.64 13.08 -4.49
CA GLY A 229 3.47 12.94 -5.70
C GLY A 229 4.82 12.26 -5.47
N GLU A 230 5.11 11.77 -4.26
CA GLU A 230 6.41 11.20 -3.90
C GLU A 230 6.72 9.88 -4.64
N GLY A 231 5.71 9.20 -5.17
CA GLY A 231 5.84 7.87 -5.76
C GLY A 231 6.25 6.80 -4.75
N ILE A 232 5.91 5.53 -5.02
CA ILE A 232 6.27 4.40 -4.13
C ILE A 232 7.79 4.17 -4.10
N ALA A 233 8.51 4.64 -5.13
CA ALA A 233 9.93 4.40 -5.33
C ALA A 233 10.87 5.43 -4.66
N LYS A 234 10.43 6.68 -4.41
CA LYS A 234 11.30 7.74 -3.83
C LYS A 234 11.17 7.90 -2.31
N GLY A 235 10.19 7.25 -1.66
CA GLY A 235 10.01 7.30 -0.21
C GLY A 235 9.62 5.94 0.36
N SER A 236 10.25 5.54 1.47
CA SER A 236 9.79 4.37 2.22
C SER A 236 8.37 4.66 2.70
N LEU A 237 7.41 3.83 2.31
CA LEU A 237 6.05 3.85 2.84
C LEU A 237 6.01 3.75 4.39
N LYS A 238 7.14 3.44 5.04
CA LYS A 238 7.33 3.51 6.50
C LYS A 238 7.59 4.91 7.07
N SER A 239 7.90 5.89 6.22
CA SER A 239 8.28 7.26 6.62
C SER A 239 7.11 8.06 7.21
N PHE A 240 5.89 7.55 7.06
CA PHE A 240 4.68 8.10 7.66
C PHE A 240 3.82 6.97 8.21
N GLN A 241 3.01 7.30 9.20
CA GLN A 241 2.17 6.36 9.92
C GLN A 241 0.71 6.77 9.81
N LEU A 242 -0.18 5.79 9.66
CA LEU A 242 -1.61 5.96 9.83
C LEU A 242 -1.96 6.05 11.31
N ASP A 243 -2.93 6.90 11.64
CA ASP A 243 -3.69 6.76 12.88
C ASP A 243 -4.51 5.46 12.83
N THR A 244 -3.99 4.40 13.47
CA THR A 244 -4.66 3.10 13.51
C THR A 244 -5.83 3.04 14.49
N GLU A 245 -5.95 3.99 15.42
CA GLU A 245 -7.09 4.02 16.36
C GLU A 245 -8.38 4.38 15.63
N ALA A 246 -8.31 5.29 14.65
CA ALA A 246 -9.41 5.57 13.75
C ALA A 246 -9.85 4.32 12.95
N LEU A 247 -8.90 3.46 12.55
CA LEU A 247 -9.20 2.20 11.87
C LEU A 247 -9.85 1.15 12.79
N ASP A 248 -9.62 1.20 14.10
CA ASP A 248 -10.30 0.32 15.06
C ASP A 248 -11.78 0.71 15.23
N LYS A 249 -12.14 1.99 15.11
CA LYS A 249 -13.54 2.45 15.12
C LYS A 249 -14.35 1.80 13.98
N ARG A 250 -13.71 1.57 12.82
CA ARG A 250 -14.27 0.83 11.68
C ARG A 250 -14.77 -0.57 12.06
N LEU A 251 -14.08 -1.26 12.96
CA LEU A 251 -14.41 -2.63 13.36
C LEU A 251 -15.65 -2.68 14.27
N GLN A 252 -16.07 -1.56 14.83
CA GLN A 252 -17.19 -1.43 15.77
C GLN A 252 -18.48 -0.93 15.11
N SER A 253 -18.42 -0.40 13.88
CA SER A 253 -19.55 0.20 13.17
C SER A 253 -19.83 -0.49 11.83
N LEU A 254 -21.10 -0.73 11.51
CA LEU A 254 -21.57 -1.23 10.20
C LEU A 254 -21.56 -0.11 9.13
N TYR A 255 -20.38 0.47 8.81
CA TYR A 255 -20.11 1.46 7.71
C TYR A 255 -20.37 2.96 8.04
N LYS A 256 -19.86 4.00 7.31
CA LYS A 256 -19.42 4.14 5.89
C LYS A 256 -18.20 5.05 5.60
N LEU A 257 -17.73 5.90 6.51
CA LEU A 257 -16.63 6.84 6.26
C LEU A 257 -15.75 6.95 7.51
N VAL A 258 -14.47 6.60 7.38
CA VAL A 258 -13.49 6.74 8.46
C VAL A 258 -12.58 7.93 8.14
N VAL A 259 -12.55 8.90 9.03
CA VAL A 259 -11.62 10.04 8.96
C VAL A 259 -10.48 9.78 9.92
N GLY A 260 -9.25 9.93 9.46
CA GLY A 260 -8.06 9.83 10.31
C GLY A 260 -6.91 10.66 9.75
N ASN A 261 -5.82 10.69 10.50
CA ASN A 261 -4.66 11.52 10.15
C ASN A 261 -3.44 10.66 9.85
N TYR A 262 -2.54 11.21 9.05
CA TYR A 262 -1.18 10.70 8.93
C TYR A 262 -0.28 11.35 9.98
N SER A 263 0.86 10.72 10.28
CA SER A 263 1.90 11.33 11.12
C SER A 263 2.54 12.57 10.49
N ARG A 264 2.28 12.85 9.20
CA ARG A 264 2.68 14.10 8.55
C ARG A 264 1.65 15.19 8.82
N PRO A 265 2.07 16.40 9.22
CA PRO A 265 1.14 17.48 9.52
C PRO A 265 0.34 17.89 8.27
N ASN A 266 -0.90 18.32 8.50
CA ASN A 266 -1.82 18.85 7.48
C ASN A 266 -2.22 17.86 6.38
N LEU A 267 -2.21 16.55 6.68
CA LEU A 267 -2.64 15.53 5.73
C LEU A 267 -3.53 14.51 6.43
N GLN A 268 -4.77 14.42 5.96
CA GLN A 268 -5.79 13.53 6.49
C GLN A 268 -6.21 12.51 5.43
N TYR A 269 -6.79 11.40 5.88
CA TYR A 269 -7.40 10.40 5.03
C TYR A 269 -8.89 10.22 5.32
N LEU A 270 -9.62 9.88 4.27
CA LEU A 270 -11.02 9.52 4.25
C LEU A 270 -11.11 8.12 3.65
N LEU A 271 -11.59 7.14 4.43
CA LEU A 271 -11.76 5.77 3.97
C LEU A 271 -13.24 5.44 3.87
N LEU A 272 -13.71 5.21 2.64
CA LEU A 272 -15.01 4.61 2.40
C LEU A 272 -14.85 3.10 2.36
N ASP A 273 -15.34 2.47 3.42
CA ASP A 273 -15.42 1.02 3.55
C ASP A 273 -16.76 0.57 2.97
N THR A 274 -16.76 -0.03 1.79
CA THR A 274 -17.98 -0.59 1.19
C THR A 274 -18.15 -2.03 1.65
N ILE A 275 -19.40 -2.43 1.91
CA ILE A 275 -19.73 -3.63 2.70
C ILE A 275 -18.91 -4.86 2.31
N ASP A 276 -18.84 -5.17 1.01
CA ASP A 276 -18.24 -6.43 0.55
C ASP A 276 -17.35 -6.33 -0.69
N THR A 277 -17.10 -5.12 -1.23
CA THR A 277 -16.58 -5.01 -2.60
C THR A 277 -15.21 -4.34 -2.66
N VAL A 278 -15.11 -3.08 -2.20
CA VAL A 278 -13.90 -2.27 -2.37
C VAL A 278 -13.58 -1.41 -1.15
N PHE A 279 -12.30 -1.09 -1.00
CA PHE A 279 -11.86 0.08 -0.25
C PHE A 279 -11.69 1.24 -1.20
N ILE A 280 -12.20 2.41 -0.84
CA ILE A 280 -11.90 3.67 -1.52
C ILE A 280 -11.26 4.57 -0.47
N ALA A 281 -10.00 4.92 -0.66
CA ALA A 281 -9.29 5.83 0.23
C ALA A 281 -9.00 7.14 -0.50
N VAL A 282 -9.29 8.27 0.15
CA VAL A 282 -8.90 9.59 -0.30
C VAL A 282 -7.94 10.18 0.72
N SER A 283 -6.81 10.72 0.29
CA SER A 283 -5.90 11.52 1.11
C SER A 283 -5.92 12.95 0.60
N THR A 284 -5.99 13.91 1.51
CA THR A 284 -6.06 15.34 1.15
C THR A 284 -5.30 16.21 2.14
N THR A 285 -4.75 17.31 1.63
CA THR A 285 -4.19 18.39 2.47
C THR A 285 -5.20 19.47 2.81
N CYS A 286 -6.49 19.28 2.46
CA CYS A 286 -7.57 20.13 2.93
C CYS A 286 -7.58 20.11 4.46
N PRO A 287 -7.46 21.27 5.15
CA PRO A 287 -7.29 21.32 6.60
C PRO A 287 -8.52 20.82 7.36
N GLN A 288 -9.72 21.00 6.79
CA GLN A 288 -10.97 20.54 7.37
C GLN A 288 -11.94 20.15 6.24
N VAL A 289 -12.21 18.86 6.10
CA VAL A 289 -13.23 18.37 5.16
C VAL A 289 -14.57 18.38 5.91
N GLU A 290 -15.48 19.22 5.47
CA GLU A 290 -16.83 19.35 6.04
C GLU A 290 -17.82 18.38 5.41
N LYS A 291 -17.64 18.07 4.12
CA LYS A 291 -18.56 17.20 3.38
C LYS A 291 -17.83 16.30 2.39
N VAL A 292 -18.25 15.03 2.33
CA VAL A 292 -17.87 14.08 1.28
C VAL A 292 -19.11 13.73 0.47
N VAL A 293 -19.06 13.95 -0.84
CA VAL A 293 -20.19 13.71 -1.74
C VAL A 293 -19.81 12.61 -2.72
N CYS A 294 -20.58 11.52 -2.77
CA CYS A 294 -20.39 10.47 -3.77
C CYS A 294 -21.33 10.71 -4.96
N LEU A 295 -20.76 10.73 -6.17
CA LEU A 295 -21.46 11.06 -7.40
C LEU A 295 -21.34 9.92 -8.42
N ASP A 296 -22.40 9.64 -9.15
CA ASP A 296 -22.32 8.85 -10.39
C ASP A 296 -22.03 9.75 -11.62
N MET A 297 -21.90 9.14 -12.80
CA MET A 297 -21.60 9.88 -14.04
C MET A 297 -22.74 10.79 -14.53
N GLU A 298 -23.96 10.60 -14.03
CA GLU A 298 -25.11 11.47 -14.35
C GLU A 298 -25.16 12.66 -13.37
N GLY A 299 -24.31 12.66 -12.34
CA GLY A 299 -24.26 13.68 -11.30
C GLY A 299 -25.27 13.42 -10.19
N ASN A 300 -25.85 12.20 -10.11
CA ASN A 300 -26.70 11.83 -8.99
C ASN A 300 -25.84 11.66 -7.75
N CYS A 301 -26.26 12.27 -6.63
CA CYS A 301 -25.51 12.31 -5.38
C CYS A 301 -26.12 11.43 -4.29
N ASP A 302 -25.26 10.72 -3.56
CA ASP A 302 -25.55 10.27 -2.20
C ASP A 302 -24.72 11.11 -1.23
N ASP A 303 -25.41 11.86 -0.36
CA ASP A 303 -24.76 12.61 0.71
C ASP A 303 -24.33 11.64 1.82
N ILE A 304 -23.02 11.54 2.06
CA ILE A 304 -22.48 10.90 3.26
C ILE A 304 -22.18 12.04 4.23
N ALA A 305 -23.18 12.40 5.04
CA ALA A 305 -22.96 13.32 6.14
C ALA A 305 -21.90 12.73 7.09
N ILE A 306 -20.88 13.52 7.41
CA ILE A 306 -20.01 13.25 8.57
C ILE A 306 -20.91 13.54 9.76
N ASP A 307 -21.33 12.49 10.48
CA ASP A 307 -22.32 12.60 11.55
C ASP A 307 -21.79 13.51 12.67
N ALA A 308 -22.18 14.77 12.64
CA ALA A 308 -21.84 15.80 13.63
C ALA A 308 -22.93 15.93 14.71
N SER A 309 -23.84 14.95 14.83
CA SER A 309 -25.09 15.10 15.58
C SER A 309 -25.14 14.47 16.98
N GLU A 310 -24.01 14.37 17.72
CA GLU A 310 -24.03 13.92 19.14
C GLU A 310 -22.95 14.59 20.02
N GLU A 311 -22.72 15.87 19.83
CA GLU A 311 -21.43 16.46 20.25
C GLU A 311 -21.40 17.08 21.63
N VAL A 312 -22.44 17.06 22.47
CA VAL A 312 -22.37 17.79 23.75
C VAL A 312 -21.88 16.91 24.90
N CYS A 313 -20.94 17.44 25.69
CA CYS A 313 -20.48 16.81 26.93
C CYS A 313 -21.65 16.58 27.91
N GLN A 314 -21.88 15.34 28.34
CA GLN A 314 -22.98 15.02 29.25
C GLN A 314 -22.73 15.46 30.71
N VAL A 315 -21.48 15.84 31.02
CA VAL A 315 -21.06 16.27 32.35
C VAL A 315 -21.14 17.79 32.51
N CYS A 316 -20.48 18.55 31.64
CA CYS A 316 -20.53 20.01 31.72
C CYS A 316 -21.72 20.62 30.97
N ARG A 317 -22.33 19.87 30.03
CA ARG A 317 -23.50 20.26 29.22
C ARG A 317 -23.36 21.61 28.51
N ASP A 318 -22.12 22.03 28.34
CA ASP A 318 -21.78 23.28 27.68
C ASP A 318 -21.73 23.01 26.17
N GLU A 319 -22.60 23.70 25.43
CA GLU A 319 -22.73 23.60 23.98
C GLU A 319 -21.44 24.03 23.26
N ALA A 320 -20.58 24.84 23.89
CA ALA A 320 -19.26 25.18 23.38
C ALA A 320 -18.25 24.03 23.50
N ASN A 321 -18.53 23.01 24.32
CA ASN A 321 -17.59 21.96 24.69
C ASN A 321 -18.00 20.59 24.14
N ARG A 322 -17.39 20.25 23.00
CA ARG A 322 -17.66 18.97 22.31
C ARG A 322 -17.22 17.75 23.12
N ALA A 323 -18.02 16.68 23.16
CA ALA A 323 -17.67 15.41 23.78
C ALA A 323 -16.48 14.75 23.04
N LYS A 324 -15.38 14.51 23.77
CA LYS A 324 -14.13 13.93 23.25
C LYS A 324 -13.88 12.50 23.71
N TYR A 325 -14.48 12.10 24.83
CA TYR A 325 -14.23 10.81 25.49
C TYR A 325 -15.53 10.13 25.89
N THR A 326 -15.63 8.81 25.70
CA THR A 326 -16.77 7.99 26.14
C THR A 326 -16.29 6.97 27.16
N CYS A 327 -16.95 6.91 28.31
CA CYS A 327 -16.57 5.99 29.37
C CYS A 327 -16.94 4.54 29.01
N PRO A 328 -16.00 3.59 28.95
CA PRO A 328 -16.27 2.21 28.52
C PRO A 328 -17.03 1.38 29.56
N CYS A 329 -17.19 1.88 30.79
CA CYS A 329 -17.94 1.21 31.85
C CYS A 329 -19.43 1.61 31.86
N CYS A 330 -19.75 2.89 31.62
CA CYS A 330 -21.10 3.44 31.77
C CYS A 330 -21.62 4.22 30.55
N GLY A 331 -20.82 4.37 29.50
CA GLY A 331 -21.20 5.06 28.25
C GLY A 331 -21.26 6.59 28.33
N VAL A 332 -20.91 7.20 29.48
CA VAL A 332 -20.97 8.67 29.66
C VAL A 332 -19.94 9.37 28.77
N ARG A 333 -20.42 10.37 28.01
CA ARG A 333 -19.62 11.20 27.08
C ARG A 333 -19.14 12.49 27.76
N THR A 334 -17.87 12.83 27.59
CA THR A 334 -17.19 13.93 28.31
C THR A 334 -16.25 14.72 27.40
N CYS A 335 -16.13 16.04 27.57
CA CYS A 335 -15.30 16.91 26.71
C CYS A 335 -13.82 16.99 27.11
N SER A 336 -13.49 16.65 28.35
CA SER A 336 -12.18 16.95 28.94
C SER A 336 -11.83 15.97 30.04
N VAL A 337 -10.52 15.83 30.35
CA VAL A 337 -10.03 15.01 31.46
C VAL A 337 -10.66 15.41 32.81
N PRO A 338 -10.87 16.71 33.12
CA PRO A 338 -11.70 17.13 34.26
C PRO A 338 -13.09 16.51 34.24
N CYS A 339 -13.84 16.60 33.13
CA CYS A 339 -15.16 15.98 33.02
C CYS A 339 -15.12 14.45 33.16
N VAL A 340 -14.04 13.79 32.70
CA VAL A 340 -13.80 12.36 32.93
C VAL A 340 -13.64 12.07 34.43
N ARG A 341 -12.87 12.88 35.17
CA ARG A 341 -12.70 12.69 36.62
C ARG A 341 -13.98 13.00 37.39
N THR A 342 -14.62 14.12 37.07
CA THR A 342 -15.88 14.55 37.67
C THR A 342 -16.96 13.48 37.53
N HIS A 343 -17.13 12.86 36.35
CA HIS A 343 -18.14 11.79 36.25
C HIS A 343 -17.73 10.56 37.08
N LYS A 344 -16.45 10.16 37.09
CA LYS A 344 -16.00 9.00 37.87
C LYS A 344 -16.18 9.20 39.37
N GLU A 345 -15.91 10.41 39.85
CA GLU A 345 -16.11 10.80 41.26
C GLU A 345 -17.59 10.88 41.62
N GLN A 346 -18.42 11.49 40.76
CA GLN A 346 -19.86 11.63 41.01
C GLN A 346 -20.64 10.31 40.89
N THR A 347 -20.22 9.41 39.99
CA THR A 347 -20.94 8.15 39.70
C THR A 347 -20.30 6.92 40.34
N GLY A 348 -19.12 7.06 40.96
CA GLY A 348 -18.33 5.91 41.46
C GLY A 348 -17.84 4.98 40.35
N CYS A 349 -17.80 5.44 39.10
CA CYS A 349 -17.48 4.63 37.94
C CYS A 349 -15.99 4.28 37.85
N THR A 350 -15.67 2.99 37.72
CA THR A 350 -14.28 2.50 37.60
C THR A 350 -13.63 2.84 36.26
N GLY A 351 -14.44 3.12 35.23
CA GLY A 351 -13.99 3.37 33.87
C GLY A 351 -13.35 2.14 33.19
N LYS A 352 -13.53 0.94 33.74
CA LYS A 352 -13.11 -0.32 33.14
C LYS A 352 -14.35 -1.16 32.82
N ARG A 353 -14.43 -1.68 31.61
CA ARG A 353 -15.50 -2.59 31.19
C ARG A 353 -15.29 -3.94 31.84
N ASP A 354 -16.25 -4.39 32.65
CA ASP A 354 -16.22 -5.73 33.24
C ASP A 354 -16.63 -6.76 32.19
N LYS A 355 -15.62 -7.42 31.60
CA LYS A 355 -15.79 -8.46 30.58
C LYS A 355 -16.40 -9.75 31.13
N THR A 356 -16.46 -9.92 32.45
CA THR A 356 -16.93 -11.14 33.13
C THR A 356 -18.26 -10.95 33.85
N LYS A 357 -18.88 -9.78 33.68
CA LYS A 357 -20.14 -9.44 34.34
C LYS A 357 -21.21 -10.44 33.91
N PHE A 358 -21.74 -11.17 34.89
CA PHE A 358 -22.84 -12.10 34.65
C PHE A 358 -24.06 -11.37 34.08
N VAL A 359 -24.56 -11.83 32.95
CA VAL A 359 -25.80 -11.36 32.34
C VAL A 359 -26.80 -12.50 32.42
N SER A 360 -27.94 -12.25 33.06
CA SER A 360 -29.01 -13.24 33.16
C SER A 360 -29.56 -13.59 31.78
N MET A 361 -30.03 -14.82 31.58
CA MET A 361 -30.56 -15.28 30.28
C MET A 361 -31.70 -14.41 29.74
N ALA A 362 -32.51 -13.80 30.62
CA ALA A 362 -33.60 -12.90 30.22
C ALA A 362 -33.10 -11.57 29.62
N GLN A 363 -31.87 -11.17 29.90
CA GLN A 363 -31.22 -9.95 29.42
C GLN A 363 -30.07 -10.25 28.45
N TYR A 364 -29.88 -11.52 28.08
CA TYR A 364 -28.78 -11.96 27.24
C TYR A 364 -29.08 -11.65 25.77
N THR A 365 -28.48 -10.56 25.28
CA THR A 365 -28.64 -10.09 23.91
C THR A 365 -27.59 -10.70 22.98
N GLU A 366 -27.82 -10.63 21.66
CA GLU A 366 -26.81 -11.02 20.67
C GLU A 366 -25.48 -10.26 20.86
N GLU A 367 -25.53 -9.00 21.26
CA GLU A 367 -24.33 -8.22 21.57
C GLU A 367 -23.53 -8.84 22.74
N THR A 368 -24.22 -9.31 23.77
CA THR A 368 -23.60 -10.01 24.91
C THR A 368 -22.94 -11.31 24.45
N PHE A 369 -23.63 -12.07 23.59
CA PHE A 369 -23.08 -13.29 22.96
C PHE A 369 -21.80 -13.00 22.16
N TYR A 370 -21.79 -11.95 21.33
CA TYR A 370 -20.61 -11.59 20.55
C TYR A 370 -19.44 -11.14 21.43
N ASN A 371 -19.70 -10.45 22.54
CA ASN A 371 -18.67 -10.07 23.50
C ASN A 371 -18.03 -11.31 24.16
N ASP A 372 -18.85 -12.30 24.57
CA ASP A 372 -18.38 -13.54 25.19
C ASP A 372 -17.61 -14.43 24.21
N TYR A 373 -18.13 -14.56 22.98
CA TYR A 373 -17.42 -15.24 21.89
C TYR A 373 -16.06 -14.59 21.61
N THR A 374 -16.01 -13.26 21.56
CA THR A 374 -14.77 -12.51 21.33
C THR A 374 -13.76 -12.75 22.45
N PHE A 375 -14.21 -12.75 23.69
CA PHE A 375 -13.38 -13.05 24.85
C PHE A 375 -12.80 -14.47 24.81
N LEU A 376 -13.60 -15.47 24.47
CA LEU A 376 -13.14 -16.86 24.34
C LEU A 376 -12.13 -17.03 23.19
N GLU A 377 -12.35 -16.34 22.07
CA GLU A 377 -11.40 -16.30 20.95
C GLU A 377 -10.09 -15.56 21.30
N GLU A 378 -10.14 -14.52 22.14
CA GLU A 378 -8.93 -13.87 22.66
C GLU A 378 -8.10 -14.84 23.52
N VAL A 379 -8.75 -15.61 24.39
CA VAL A 379 -8.08 -16.62 25.24
C VAL A 379 -7.49 -17.75 24.39
N HIS A 380 -8.25 -18.27 23.42
CA HIS A 380 -7.76 -19.30 22.49
C HIS A 380 -6.57 -18.82 21.66
N ARG A 381 -6.58 -17.54 21.24
CA ARG A 381 -5.47 -16.89 20.53
C ARG A 381 -4.22 -16.76 21.39
N ALA A 382 -4.35 -16.35 22.65
CA ALA A 382 -3.22 -16.25 23.57
C ALA A 382 -2.55 -17.63 23.77
N SER A 383 -3.36 -18.68 23.94
CA SER A 383 -2.86 -20.06 24.06
C SER A 383 -2.17 -20.57 22.79
N SER A 384 -2.78 -20.32 21.61
CA SER A 384 -2.24 -20.73 20.32
C SER A 384 -0.93 -20.00 19.97
N ALA A 385 -0.84 -18.70 20.28
CA ALA A 385 0.35 -17.90 20.08
C ALA A 385 1.53 -18.38 20.96
N ALA A 386 1.27 -18.66 22.24
CA ALA A 386 2.26 -19.23 23.14
C ALA A 386 2.79 -20.58 22.63
N THR A 387 1.89 -21.44 22.12
CA THR A 387 2.25 -22.76 21.56
C THR A 387 3.09 -22.62 20.28
N ALA A 388 2.71 -21.73 19.36
CA ALA A 388 3.44 -21.50 18.12
C ALA A 388 4.83 -20.88 18.35
N GLN A 389 4.97 -20.03 19.37
CA GLN A 389 6.26 -19.43 19.75
C GLN A 389 7.25 -20.48 20.27
N LEU A 390 6.76 -21.45 21.06
CA LEU A 390 7.52 -22.61 21.50
C LEU A 390 8.01 -23.49 20.34
N GLN A 391 7.22 -23.63 19.27
CA GLN A 391 7.61 -24.41 18.08
C GLN A 391 8.63 -23.69 17.19
N ARG A 392 8.46 -22.39 16.93
CA ARG A 392 9.41 -21.61 16.12
C ARG A 392 10.80 -21.57 16.74
N SER A 393 10.88 -21.42 18.06
CA SER A 393 12.15 -21.45 18.78
C SER A 393 12.94 -22.76 18.55
N LYS A 394 12.24 -23.90 18.47
CA LYS A 394 12.84 -25.21 18.21
C LYS A 394 13.33 -25.38 16.76
N ASP A 395 12.60 -24.84 15.79
CA ASP A 395 12.93 -24.95 14.36
C ASP A 395 14.06 -23.99 13.94
N GLU A 396 14.09 -22.78 14.51
CA GLU A 396 15.16 -21.80 14.28
C GLU A 396 16.51 -22.30 14.82
N GLN A 397 16.51 -22.95 15.99
CA GLN A 397 17.71 -23.58 16.54
C GLN A 397 18.24 -24.67 15.61
N LYS A 398 17.40 -25.61 15.16
CA LYS A 398 17.82 -26.70 14.26
C LYS A 398 18.41 -26.20 12.94
N ASN A 399 17.80 -25.17 12.33
CA ASN A 399 18.26 -24.61 11.06
C ASN A 399 19.59 -23.84 11.22
N TRP A 400 19.77 -23.14 12.35
CA TRP A 400 21.01 -22.46 12.70
C TRP A 400 22.19 -23.43 12.86
N PHE A 401 21.99 -24.59 13.51
CA PHE A 401 23.03 -25.61 13.66
C PHE A 401 23.48 -26.20 12.30
N TYR A 402 22.56 -26.39 11.36
CA TYR A 402 22.86 -26.92 10.02
C TYR A 402 23.71 -25.96 9.17
N ILE A 403 23.37 -24.67 9.14
CA ILE A 403 24.09 -23.63 8.38
C ILE A 403 25.49 -23.39 8.96
N ARG A 404 25.61 -23.38 10.30
CA ARG A 404 26.91 -23.23 10.99
C ARG A 404 27.88 -24.37 10.67
N LYS A 405 27.40 -25.55 10.28
CA LYS A 405 28.25 -26.69 9.91
C LYS A 405 28.81 -26.55 8.48
N LYS A 406 28.03 -26.04 7.51
CA LYS A 406 28.46 -25.86 6.11
C LYS A 406 29.45 -24.68 5.93
N ASN A 407 29.23 -23.58 6.64
CA ASN A 407 30.06 -22.37 6.49
C ASN A 407 31.42 -22.45 7.23
N LYS A 408 31.55 -23.35 8.22
CA LYS A 408 32.80 -23.54 8.98
C LYS A 408 33.97 -24.01 8.13
N LEU A 409 33.75 -24.84 7.11
CA LEU A 409 34.83 -25.34 6.26
C LEU A 409 35.36 -24.23 5.35
N LEU A 410 34.45 -23.47 4.73
CA LEU A 410 34.78 -22.29 3.94
C LEU A 410 35.54 -21.26 4.78
N GLU A 411 35.06 -20.95 5.98
CA GLU A 411 35.69 -19.99 6.90
C GLU A 411 37.12 -20.42 7.30
N ARG A 412 37.31 -21.71 7.62
CA ARG A 412 38.64 -22.25 7.94
C ARG A 412 39.61 -22.13 6.77
N LYS A 413 39.16 -22.47 5.56
CA LYS A 413 40.00 -22.43 4.36
C LYS A 413 40.31 -21.00 3.94
N ALA A 414 39.35 -20.09 4.01
CA ALA A 414 39.59 -18.66 3.79
C ALA A 414 40.61 -18.08 4.78
N LYS A 415 40.52 -18.44 6.06
CA LYS A 415 41.50 -18.04 7.09
C LYS A 415 42.92 -18.54 6.80
N GLN A 416 43.08 -19.75 6.23
CA GLN A 416 44.39 -20.26 5.80
C GLN A 416 45.02 -19.40 4.70
N SER A 417 44.20 -18.80 3.83
CA SER A 417 44.62 -17.84 2.81
C SER A 417 44.67 -16.39 3.32
N ASN A 418 44.62 -16.16 4.64
CA ASN A 418 44.56 -14.83 5.27
C ASN A 418 43.35 -13.98 4.82
N ILE A 419 42.19 -14.60 4.59
CA ILE A 419 40.93 -13.94 4.22
C ILE A 419 39.93 -14.10 5.37
N SER A 420 39.36 -12.99 5.85
CA SER A 420 38.38 -12.99 6.93
C SER A 420 36.96 -12.89 6.39
N ILE A 421 36.13 -13.91 6.58
CA ILE A 421 34.72 -13.89 6.15
C ILE A 421 33.80 -13.55 7.32
N CYS A 422 32.94 -12.55 7.15
CA CYS A 422 31.84 -12.23 8.07
C CYS A 422 30.51 -12.67 7.44
N PHE A 423 29.84 -13.66 8.03
CA PHE A 423 28.50 -14.06 7.61
C PHE A 423 27.44 -13.22 8.34
N LEU A 424 26.50 -12.68 7.57
CA LEU A 424 25.35 -11.92 8.00
C LEU A 424 24.15 -12.86 8.30
N PRO A 425 23.17 -12.39 9.09
CA PRO A 425 21.91 -13.11 9.26
C PRO A 425 21.17 -13.31 7.92
N ARG A 426 20.38 -14.40 7.81
CA ARG A 426 19.61 -14.72 6.57
C ARG A 426 18.53 -13.69 6.17
N VAL A 427 18.25 -12.71 7.03
CA VAL A 427 17.34 -11.60 6.73
C VAL A 427 17.94 -10.69 5.65
N PHE A 428 19.26 -10.58 5.60
CA PHE A 428 19.97 -9.72 4.67
C PHE A 428 20.02 -10.33 3.26
N THR A 429 19.73 -9.53 2.23
CA THR A 429 19.74 -9.98 0.83
C THR A 429 21.10 -10.57 0.44
N LYS A 430 22.20 -9.98 0.92
CA LYS A 430 23.56 -10.47 0.65
C LYS A 430 23.76 -11.90 1.19
N ALA A 431 23.28 -12.21 2.39
CA ALA A 431 23.33 -13.58 2.94
C ALA A 431 22.53 -14.59 2.12
N ARG A 432 21.36 -14.19 1.61
CA ARG A 432 20.51 -15.09 0.77
C ARG A 432 21.11 -15.35 -0.61
N CYS A 433 21.84 -14.37 -1.15
CA CYS A 433 22.49 -14.48 -2.44
C CYS A 433 23.87 -15.16 -2.36
N ASN A 434 24.39 -15.42 -1.16
CA ASN A 434 25.69 -16.07 -0.99
C ASN A 434 25.61 -17.55 -1.34
N GLN A 435 26.30 -17.94 -2.39
CA GLN A 435 26.51 -19.32 -2.82
C GLN A 435 27.98 -19.74 -2.71
N SER A 436 28.81 -18.96 -2.02
CA SER A 436 30.23 -19.23 -1.84
C SER A 436 30.44 -20.57 -1.12
N VAL A 437 31.38 -21.36 -1.60
CA VAL A 437 31.62 -22.72 -1.09
C VAL A 437 33.06 -23.12 -1.32
N TYR A 438 33.64 -23.85 -0.38
CA TYR A 438 34.93 -24.52 -0.58
C TYR A 438 34.71 -25.89 -1.23
N SER A 439 35.36 -26.13 -2.36
CA SER A 439 35.34 -27.40 -3.09
C SER A 439 36.51 -28.27 -2.64
N VAL A 440 36.23 -29.36 -1.93
CA VAL A 440 37.26 -30.31 -1.49
C VAL A 440 37.90 -31.03 -2.69
N LYS A 441 37.14 -31.31 -3.75
CA LYS A 441 37.65 -32.00 -4.94
C LYS A 441 38.67 -31.16 -5.70
N GLN A 442 38.41 -29.86 -5.84
CA GLN A 442 39.26 -28.92 -6.59
C GLN A 442 40.22 -28.15 -5.68
N GLN A 443 40.14 -28.37 -4.37
CA GLN A 443 40.97 -27.72 -3.34
C GLN A 443 40.95 -26.18 -3.38
N CYS A 444 39.87 -25.57 -3.90
CA CYS A 444 39.73 -24.13 -4.01
C CYS A 444 38.37 -23.62 -3.52
N ILE A 445 38.31 -22.33 -3.19
CA ILE A 445 37.08 -21.60 -2.89
C ILE A 445 36.44 -21.12 -4.18
N PHE A 446 35.14 -21.40 -4.32
CA PHE A 446 34.27 -20.74 -5.28
C PHE A 446 33.55 -19.61 -4.57
N TRP A 447 33.80 -18.39 -5.00
CA TRP A 447 33.17 -17.20 -4.49
C TRP A 447 31.90 -16.88 -5.26
N SER A 448 30.85 -16.50 -4.54
CA SER A 448 29.90 -15.58 -5.16
C SER A 448 30.62 -14.24 -5.36
N LEU A 449 30.39 -13.55 -6.47
CA LEU A 449 31.04 -12.28 -6.76
C LEU A 449 30.02 -11.32 -7.33
N ARG A 450 30.04 -10.08 -6.84
CA ARG A 450 29.20 -9.01 -7.38
C ARG A 450 30.08 -7.98 -8.09
N LEU A 451 29.78 -7.74 -9.36
CA LEU A 451 30.39 -6.69 -10.16
C LEU A 451 29.37 -5.56 -10.34
N VAL A 452 29.79 -4.33 -10.12
CA VAL A 452 28.97 -3.12 -10.29
C VAL A 452 29.59 -2.31 -11.43
N PHE A 453 28.77 -1.97 -12.42
CA PHE A 453 29.14 -1.16 -13.58
C PHE A 453 28.33 0.15 -13.54
N PRO A 454 28.85 1.21 -12.90
CA PRO A 454 28.09 2.41 -12.61
C PRO A 454 27.57 3.13 -13.85
N TYR A 455 28.40 3.24 -14.89
CA TYR A 455 28.06 3.96 -16.14
C TYR A 455 26.81 3.43 -16.85
N VAL A 456 26.58 2.11 -16.80
CA VAL A 456 25.37 1.47 -17.36
C VAL A 456 24.32 1.15 -16.30
N THR A 457 24.56 1.52 -15.04
CA THR A 457 23.70 1.28 -13.88
C THR A 457 23.36 -0.21 -13.72
N LEU A 458 24.36 -1.10 -13.90
CA LEU A 458 24.18 -2.55 -13.87
C LEU A 458 24.90 -3.18 -12.68
N VAL A 459 24.23 -4.13 -12.03
CA VAL A 459 24.82 -5.00 -11.01
C VAL A 459 24.76 -6.44 -11.50
N TRP A 460 25.93 -7.06 -11.66
CA TRP A 460 26.07 -8.42 -12.11
C TRP A 460 26.48 -9.34 -10.97
N GLN A 461 25.72 -10.41 -10.75
CA GLN A 461 26.01 -11.39 -9.69
C GLN A 461 26.43 -12.72 -10.29
N LEU A 462 27.66 -13.13 -9.99
CA LEU A 462 28.23 -14.41 -10.38
C LEU A 462 28.14 -15.36 -9.18
N PRO A 463 27.55 -16.56 -9.33
CA PRO A 463 27.32 -17.45 -8.19
C PRO A 463 28.57 -18.23 -7.75
N ARG A 464 29.47 -18.59 -8.68
CA ARG A 464 30.62 -19.48 -8.43
C ARG A 464 31.82 -19.12 -9.30
N VAL A 465 32.60 -18.14 -8.86
CA VAL A 465 33.88 -17.75 -9.47
C VAL A 465 35.01 -18.43 -8.72
N SER A 466 35.94 -19.05 -9.45
CA SER A 466 37.09 -19.73 -8.84
C SER A 466 38.05 -18.70 -8.23
N GLU A 467 38.60 -18.96 -7.04
CA GLU A 467 39.57 -18.04 -6.43
C GLU A 467 40.89 -17.91 -7.21
N ASN A 468 41.18 -18.88 -8.09
CA ASN A 468 42.39 -18.94 -8.91
C ASN A 468 42.23 -18.25 -10.27
N GLU A 469 41.01 -17.86 -10.64
CA GLU A 469 40.74 -17.12 -11.89
C GLU A 469 41.20 -15.67 -11.73
N THR A 470 41.88 -15.12 -12.75
CA THR A 470 42.28 -13.71 -12.75
C THR A 470 41.09 -12.82 -13.05
N LEU A 471 41.09 -11.58 -12.54
CA LEU A 471 40.04 -10.62 -12.89
C LEU A 471 39.99 -10.34 -14.39
N LYS A 472 41.16 -10.35 -15.05
CA LYS A 472 41.26 -10.23 -16.50
C LYS A 472 40.46 -11.31 -17.23
N GLN A 473 40.72 -12.58 -16.91
CA GLN A 473 40.00 -13.72 -17.50
C GLN A 473 38.49 -13.63 -17.24
N LEU A 474 38.11 -13.28 -16.01
CA LEU A 474 36.71 -13.14 -15.63
C LEU A 474 36.01 -12.04 -16.43
N LEU A 475 36.61 -10.85 -16.54
CA LEU A 475 36.03 -9.72 -17.26
C LEU A 475 36.01 -9.96 -18.77
N GLU A 476 37.07 -10.54 -19.34
CA GLU A 476 37.10 -10.95 -20.74
C GLU A 476 35.93 -11.88 -21.06
N ASN A 477 35.70 -12.91 -20.23
CA ASN A 477 34.58 -13.85 -20.38
C ASN A 477 33.21 -13.17 -20.34
N ILE A 478 33.03 -12.14 -19.51
CA ILE A 478 31.76 -11.40 -19.37
C ILE A 478 31.55 -10.44 -20.55
N LEU A 479 32.63 -9.81 -21.01
CA LEU A 479 32.63 -8.78 -22.05
C LEU A 479 32.69 -9.36 -23.47
N GLN A 480 32.86 -10.68 -23.64
CA GLN A 480 32.82 -11.31 -24.97
C GLN A 480 31.49 -11.02 -25.69
N PRO A 481 31.51 -10.65 -26.99
CA PRO A 481 30.30 -10.36 -27.74
C PRO A 481 29.37 -11.57 -27.82
N LEU A 482 28.12 -11.41 -27.38
CA LEU A 482 27.09 -12.42 -27.61
C LEU A 482 26.58 -12.39 -29.05
N ALA A 483 26.10 -13.54 -29.54
CA ALA A 483 25.33 -13.60 -30.77
C ALA A 483 24.08 -12.69 -30.66
N PRO A 484 23.63 -12.01 -31.74
CA PRO A 484 22.60 -10.97 -31.69
C PRO A 484 21.23 -11.36 -31.10
N LEU A 485 20.99 -12.65 -30.84
CA LEU A 485 19.70 -13.22 -30.44
C LEU A 485 19.69 -13.88 -29.05
N SER A 486 20.76 -13.78 -28.25
CA SER A 486 20.91 -14.62 -27.03
C SER A 486 21.24 -13.88 -25.72
N GLY A 487 21.19 -12.54 -25.67
CA GLY A 487 21.48 -11.77 -24.46
C GLY A 487 20.28 -11.01 -23.89
N ASN A 488 20.15 -10.94 -22.57
CA ASN A 488 19.25 -9.99 -21.91
C ASN A 488 19.64 -8.56 -22.28
N GLU A 489 18.66 -7.64 -22.43
CA GLU A 489 18.89 -6.24 -22.84
C GLU A 489 19.99 -5.52 -22.03
N GLN A 490 20.04 -5.81 -20.72
CA GLN A 490 21.05 -5.29 -19.80
C GLN A 490 22.48 -5.79 -20.10
N GLN A 491 22.63 -7.04 -20.52
CA GLN A 491 23.92 -7.62 -20.89
C GLN A 491 24.41 -7.05 -22.22
N VAL A 492 23.50 -6.87 -23.19
CA VAL A 492 23.81 -6.22 -24.46
C VAL A 492 24.29 -4.77 -24.23
N ARG A 493 23.65 -4.05 -23.31
CA ARG A 493 24.05 -2.68 -22.94
C ARG A 493 25.43 -2.62 -22.29
N LEU A 494 25.75 -3.56 -21.38
CA LEU A 494 27.07 -3.67 -20.78
C LEU A 494 28.15 -3.87 -21.85
N GLN A 495 27.96 -4.90 -22.70
CA GLN A 495 28.93 -5.28 -23.72
C GLN A 495 29.16 -4.14 -24.71
N ARG A 496 28.11 -3.48 -25.22
CA ARG A 496 28.23 -2.32 -26.14
C ARG A 496 29.13 -1.19 -25.64
N VAL A 497 29.23 -1.01 -24.33
CA VAL A 497 30.01 0.08 -23.72
C VAL A 497 31.39 -0.40 -23.33
N TYR A 498 31.48 -1.46 -22.53
CA TYR A 498 32.74 -1.91 -21.93
C TYR A 498 33.60 -2.76 -22.87
N SER A 499 33.04 -3.41 -23.90
CA SER A 499 33.83 -4.20 -24.86
C SER A 499 34.65 -3.34 -25.83
N LYS A 500 34.55 -2.01 -25.74
CA LYS A 500 35.33 -1.06 -26.55
C LYS A 500 36.72 -0.80 -25.97
N TYR A 501 36.95 -1.22 -24.73
CA TYR A 501 38.16 -0.98 -23.98
C TYR A 501 38.81 -2.32 -23.68
N ASP A 502 40.13 -2.35 -23.68
CA ASP A 502 40.86 -3.52 -23.18
C ASP A 502 40.66 -3.61 -21.66
N VAL A 503 40.60 -4.84 -21.13
CA VAL A 503 40.34 -5.05 -19.70
C VAL A 503 41.43 -4.43 -18.82
N GLU A 504 42.65 -4.26 -19.35
CA GLU A 504 43.75 -3.59 -18.67
C GLU A 504 43.57 -2.07 -18.56
N GLU A 505 42.75 -1.47 -19.42
CA GLU A 505 42.40 -0.05 -19.37
C GLU A 505 41.31 0.22 -18.32
N LEU A 506 40.52 -0.80 -17.97
CA LEU A 506 39.44 -0.68 -16.99
C LEU A 506 39.99 -0.52 -15.57
N GLN A 507 39.32 0.33 -14.78
CA GLN A 507 39.68 0.51 -13.37
C GLN A 507 38.77 -0.35 -12.49
N VAL A 508 39.35 -1.35 -11.80
CA VAL A 508 38.58 -2.24 -10.92
C VAL A 508 38.91 -1.93 -9.45
N TYR A 509 37.87 -1.79 -8.62
CA TYR A 509 37.99 -1.51 -7.19
C TYR A 509 37.25 -2.56 -6.36
N PHE A 510 37.87 -3.04 -5.29
CA PHE A 510 37.23 -3.87 -4.28
C PHE A 510 36.60 -3.00 -3.20
N VAL A 511 35.35 -3.29 -2.82
CA VAL A 511 34.61 -2.54 -1.79
C VAL A 511 34.90 -3.11 -0.40
N LEU A 512 35.47 -2.28 0.48
CA LEU A 512 35.66 -2.60 1.89
C LEU A 512 34.38 -2.29 2.68
N GLU A 513 33.60 -3.34 2.98
CA GLU A 513 32.31 -3.19 3.67
C GLU A 513 32.44 -3.11 5.20
N LYS A 514 33.61 -3.44 5.78
CA LYS A 514 33.86 -3.35 7.22
C LYS A 514 34.99 -2.33 7.47
N ARG A 515 34.65 -1.19 8.06
CA ARG A 515 35.63 -0.12 8.38
C ARG A 515 36.58 -0.58 9.47
N THR A 516 37.88 -0.51 9.22
CA THR A 516 38.91 -0.41 10.26
C THR A 516 39.26 1.07 10.42
N SER A 517 39.44 1.51 11.66
CA SER A 517 39.46 2.91 12.10
C SER A 517 40.64 3.78 11.60
N SER A 518 41.30 3.45 10.49
CA SER A 518 42.48 4.19 10.00
C SER A 518 42.66 4.29 8.47
N ASP A 519 41.77 3.73 7.64
CA ASP A 519 41.87 3.85 6.17
C ASP A 519 40.67 4.62 5.59
N ASP A 520 40.95 5.82 5.07
CA ASP A 520 39.98 6.77 4.49
C ASP A 520 39.45 6.35 3.10
N LYS A 521 39.74 5.11 2.66
CA LYS A 521 39.34 4.60 1.34
C LYS A 521 38.49 3.34 1.48
N SER A 522 37.17 3.50 1.29
CA SER A 522 36.18 2.41 1.19
C SER A 522 36.34 1.54 -0.07
N LEU A 523 37.24 1.92 -0.97
CA LEU A 523 37.50 1.29 -2.27
C LEU A 523 39.01 1.07 -2.44
N LEU A 524 39.42 -0.17 -2.70
CA LEU A 524 40.81 -0.54 -2.96
C LEU A 524 40.99 -0.90 -4.44
N LYS A 525 41.88 -0.18 -5.14
CA LYS A 525 42.21 -0.47 -6.53
C LYS A 525 42.82 -1.87 -6.64
N CYS A 526 42.30 -2.67 -7.57
CA CYS A 526 42.73 -4.04 -7.84
C CYS A 526 43.60 -4.06 -9.10
N ASP A 527 44.63 -4.90 -9.09
CA ASP A 527 45.33 -5.29 -10.32
C ASP A 527 44.51 -6.39 -11.01
N VAL A 528 44.15 -6.16 -12.27
CA VAL A 528 43.33 -7.10 -13.06
C VAL A 528 44.06 -8.41 -13.37
N ASN A 529 45.39 -8.42 -13.30
CA ASN A 529 46.20 -9.61 -13.54
C ASN A 529 46.29 -10.54 -12.32
N CYS A 530 45.89 -10.05 -11.14
CA CYS A 530 45.84 -10.87 -9.94
C CYS A 530 44.61 -11.78 -9.91
N CYS A 531 44.73 -12.94 -9.27
CA CYS A 531 43.60 -13.81 -8.97
C CYS A 531 42.79 -13.29 -7.78
N LEU A 532 41.53 -13.74 -7.67
CA LEU A 532 40.67 -13.35 -6.55
C LEU A 532 41.29 -13.69 -5.18
N GLN A 533 42.03 -14.80 -5.07
CA GLN A 533 42.73 -15.14 -3.83
C GLN A 533 43.73 -14.06 -3.42
N GLN A 534 44.58 -13.61 -4.35
CA GLN A 534 45.56 -12.55 -4.13
C GLN A 534 44.88 -11.21 -3.81
N ILE A 535 43.81 -10.89 -4.54
CA ILE A 535 43.05 -9.65 -4.33
C ILE A 535 42.37 -9.64 -2.96
N LEU A 536 41.86 -10.76 -2.47
CA LEU A 536 41.15 -10.81 -1.18
C LEU A 536 42.09 -11.06 0.01
N GLN A 537 43.35 -11.42 -0.24
CA GLN A 537 44.34 -11.68 0.81
C GLN A 537 44.49 -10.45 1.72
N GLY A 538 44.45 -10.70 3.04
CA GLY A 538 44.52 -9.68 4.08
C GLY A 538 43.24 -8.86 4.27
N LYS A 539 42.16 -9.15 3.53
CA LYS A 539 40.92 -8.35 3.55
C LYS A 539 39.79 -9.04 4.30
N VAL A 540 38.82 -8.23 4.71
CA VAL A 540 37.55 -8.69 5.29
C VAL A 540 36.47 -8.71 4.21
N VAL A 541 35.87 -9.87 4.02
CA VAL A 541 34.76 -10.09 3.08
C VAL A 541 33.47 -10.31 3.87
N VAL A 542 32.48 -9.45 3.69
CA VAL A 542 31.15 -9.64 4.27
C VAL A 542 30.32 -10.48 3.30
N GLU A 543 29.98 -11.71 3.68
CA GLU A 543 29.37 -12.75 2.85
C GLU A 543 30.20 -13.18 1.64
N PHE A 544 30.39 -12.27 0.68
CA PHE A 544 31.10 -12.47 -0.57
C PHE A 544 31.59 -11.12 -1.17
N PRO A 545 32.63 -11.10 -2.01
CA PRO A 545 33.24 -9.88 -2.53
C PRO A 545 32.30 -9.05 -3.44
N THR A 546 32.40 -7.73 -3.31
CA THR A 546 31.79 -6.74 -4.21
C THR A 546 32.90 -5.93 -4.89
N MET A 547 32.84 -5.78 -6.21
CA MET A 547 33.79 -5.03 -7.01
C MET A 547 33.09 -4.02 -7.91
N VAL A 548 33.70 -2.87 -8.11
CA VAL A 548 33.23 -1.79 -8.99
C VAL A 548 34.16 -1.71 -10.18
N VAL A 549 33.61 -1.68 -11.39
CA VAL A 549 34.37 -1.62 -12.65
C VAL A 549 34.03 -0.30 -13.37
N LEU A 550 35.04 0.55 -13.52
CA LEU A 550 34.92 1.87 -14.13
C LEU A 550 35.62 1.92 -15.48
N LEU A 551 35.09 2.75 -16.39
CA LEU A 551 35.76 3.08 -17.64
C LEU A 551 36.99 3.97 -17.38
N PRO A 552 37.97 4.01 -18.30
CA PRO A 552 39.23 4.72 -18.07
C PRO A 552 39.07 6.24 -17.82
N PHE A 553 37.97 6.81 -18.31
CA PHE A 553 37.64 8.24 -18.21
C PHE A 553 36.69 8.57 -17.05
N GLU A 554 36.23 7.58 -16.28
CA GLU A 554 35.38 7.82 -15.11
C GLU A 554 36.23 8.20 -13.89
N ASP A 555 35.99 9.40 -13.35
CA ASP A 555 36.65 9.86 -12.12
C ASP A 555 35.89 9.40 -10.88
N MET A 556 36.64 8.92 -9.87
CA MET A 556 36.10 8.42 -8.60
C MET A 556 35.28 9.46 -7.82
N GLU A 557 35.58 10.76 -7.98
CA GLU A 557 34.85 11.86 -7.33
C GLU A 557 33.40 11.99 -7.85
N SER A 558 33.13 11.59 -9.09
CA SER A 558 31.78 11.58 -9.66
C SER A 558 30.86 10.51 -9.05
N ILE A 559 31.45 9.49 -8.41
CA ILE A 559 30.74 8.34 -7.81
C ILE A 559 30.54 8.56 -6.29
N GLY A 560 31.41 9.38 -5.67
CA GLY A 560 31.34 9.75 -4.25
C GLY A 560 30.04 10.43 -3.81
N ASN A 561 29.38 11.18 -4.71
CA ASN A 561 28.08 11.80 -4.42
C ASN A 561 26.88 10.85 -4.53
N ASN A 562 27.04 9.68 -5.16
CA ASN A 562 25.98 8.67 -5.27
C ASN A 562 26.12 7.52 -4.24
N ASN A 563 27.24 7.45 -3.53
CA ASN A 563 27.52 6.39 -2.55
C ASN A 563 27.03 6.68 -1.11
N ASN A 564 26.46 7.86 -0.85
CA ASN A 564 25.67 8.08 0.39
C ASN A 564 24.32 7.32 0.37
N ASN A 565 23.93 6.70 -0.75
CA ASN A 565 22.74 5.86 -0.85
C ASN A 565 23.01 4.34 -0.84
N THR A 566 24.24 3.91 -0.55
CA THR A 566 24.61 2.48 -0.52
C THR A 566 25.30 2.01 0.77
N THR A 567 25.43 2.87 1.79
CA THR A 567 26.03 2.48 3.09
C THR A 567 25.23 2.85 4.35
N THR A 568 23.94 3.15 4.25
CA THR A 568 23.07 3.25 5.44
C THR A 568 21.79 2.44 5.27
N HIS A 569 21.95 1.12 5.34
CA HIS A 569 20.93 0.22 5.88
C HIS A 569 21.63 -1.06 6.35
N ASP A 570 22.08 -1.04 7.61
CA ASP A 570 22.16 -2.24 8.45
C ASP A 570 21.03 -2.19 9.48
#